data_AF-A0A146L9H4-F1
#
_entry.id   AF-A0A146L9H4-F1
#
_cell.length_a   1.000
_cell.length_b   1.000
_cell.length_c   1.000
_cell.angle_alpha   90.00
_cell.angle_beta   90.00
_cell.angle_gamma   90.00
#
_symmetry.space_group_name_H-M   'P 1'
#
loop_
_entity.id
_entity.type
_entity.pdbx_description
1 polymer ?
#
loop_
_entity_poly.entity_id
_entity_poly.type
_entity_poly.pdbx_seq_one_letter_code
_entity_poly.pdbx_strand_id
1 'polypeptide(L)'
;MYIGYRRRDKNSTNVVIQDVPKEARKLMPPCNKTKFCQTRQCGSITEDDRRRLFEAFWRAMQWDEKKRFLSSLVIQETPKRQSATPKNPKKKRVASYTYHLLVNMKLLPVCQTMFLNTFGLKNSTLRHWLEDRNKRIRPDGNLNEPTPEGGLEEE
;
A
#
# COMPACT_ATOMS: atom_id res chain seq x y z
N MET A 1 -8.78 -17.81 -3.36
CA MET A 1 -7.60 -18.21 -4.16
C MET A 1 -7.64 -17.39 -5.44
N TYR A 2 -6.53 -16.81 -5.89
CA TYR A 2 -6.52 -16.10 -7.19
C TYR A 2 -5.34 -16.58 -8.02
N ILE A 3 -5.50 -16.55 -9.34
CA ILE A 3 -4.47 -16.96 -10.28
C ILE A 3 -3.59 -15.75 -10.61
N GLY A 4 -2.31 -15.86 -10.29
CA GLY A 4 -1.28 -14.88 -10.56
C GLY A 4 -0.55 -15.13 -11.88
N TYR A 5 0.37 -14.23 -12.19
CA TYR A 5 1.08 -14.20 -13.46
C TYR A 5 2.51 -14.74 -13.36
N ARG A 6 2.98 -15.43 -14.41
CA ARG A 6 4.39 -15.75 -14.65
C ARG A 6 4.76 -15.43 -16.10
N ARG A 7 6.06 -15.25 -16.36
CA ARG A 7 6.57 -15.21 -17.73
C ARG A 7 6.67 -16.64 -18.27
N ARG A 8 6.41 -16.83 -19.57
CA ARG A 8 6.61 -18.12 -20.23
C ARG A 8 8.09 -18.52 -20.21
N ASP A 9 8.96 -17.55 -20.54
CA ASP A 9 10.42 -17.67 -20.52
C ASP A 9 10.99 -16.67 -19.50
N LYS A 10 12.05 -17.04 -18.76
CA LYS A 10 12.71 -16.14 -17.81
C LYS A 10 13.40 -14.95 -18.51
N ASN A 11 13.85 -15.15 -19.74
CA ASN A 11 14.64 -14.20 -20.52
C ASN A 11 13.78 -13.34 -21.48
N SER A 12 12.50 -13.68 -21.70
CA SER A 12 11.61 -12.91 -22.57
C SER A 12 10.39 -12.37 -21.82
N THR A 13 10.08 -11.09 -22.03
CA THR A 13 8.91 -10.40 -21.46
C THR A 13 7.67 -10.47 -22.33
N ASN A 14 7.78 -11.03 -23.54
CA ASN A 14 6.73 -10.91 -24.56
C ASN A 14 5.47 -11.72 -24.26
N VAL A 15 5.56 -12.74 -23.40
CA VAL A 15 4.42 -13.57 -23.04
C VAL A 15 4.32 -13.74 -21.52
N VAL A 16 3.19 -13.30 -20.98
CA VAL A 16 2.80 -13.47 -19.58
C VAL A 16 1.60 -14.40 -19.52
N ILE A 17 1.68 -15.44 -18.69
CA ILE A 17 0.63 -16.45 -18.50
C ILE A 17 0.04 -16.27 -17.10
N GLN A 18 -1.28 -16.30 -16.99
CA GLN A 18 -2.00 -16.24 -15.72
C GLN A 18 -2.42 -17.65 -15.28
N ASP A 19 -1.48 -18.42 -14.76
CA ASP A 19 -1.70 -19.82 -14.35
C ASP A 19 -1.11 -20.16 -12.98
N VAL A 20 -0.58 -19.19 -12.24
CA VAL A 20 0.10 -19.45 -10.96
C VAL A 20 -0.87 -19.35 -9.79
N PRO A 21 -1.23 -20.45 -9.11
CA PRO A 21 -2.07 -20.37 -7.94
C PRO A 21 -1.39 -19.57 -6.83
N LYS A 22 -2.08 -18.59 -6.25
CA LYS A 22 -1.60 -17.86 -5.08
C LYS A 22 -2.46 -18.10 -3.87
N GLU A 23 -1.77 -18.37 -2.77
CA GLU A 23 -2.38 -18.48 -1.45
C GLU A 23 -3.12 -17.19 -1.07
N ALA A 24 -4.18 -17.38 -0.27
CA ALA A 24 -4.85 -16.27 0.37
C ALA A 24 -3.86 -15.49 1.24
N ARG A 25 -4.06 -14.16 1.31
CA ARG A 25 -3.31 -13.32 2.23
C ARG A 25 -3.62 -13.75 3.65
N LYS A 26 -2.65 -13.57 4.55
CA LYS A 26 -2.75 -13.92 5.97
C LYS A 26 -2.33 -12.72 6.81
N LEU A 27 -2.96 -12.56 7.96
CA LEU A 27 -2.52 -11.61 8.97
C LEU A 27 -1.14 -12.07 9.48
N MET A 28 -0.14 -11.20 9.38
CA MET A 28 1.22 -11.50 9.83
C MET A 28 1.42 -11.10 11.30
N PRO A 29 2.47 -11.59 11.98
CA PRO A 29 2.80 -11.15 13.34
C PRO A 29 2.95 -9.62 13.45
N PRO A 30 2.70 -9.02 14.62
CA PRO A 30 2.87 -7.59 14.81
C PRO A 30 4.34 -7.19 14.62
N CYS A 31 4.60 -5.88 14.51
CA CYS A 31 5.98 -5.43 14.47
C CYS A 31 6.70 -5.76 15.79
N ASN A 32 7.94 -6.24 15.69
CA ASN A 32 8.81 -6.33 16.87
C ASN A 32 9.05 -4.90 17.39
N LYS A 33 9.13 -4.74 18.73
CA LYS A 33 9.35 -3.46 19.44
C LYS A 33 10.71 -2.84 19.09
N THR A 34 10.85 -2.35 17.86
CA THR A 34 12.03 -1.63 17.37
C THR A 34 12.01 -0.20 17.90
N LYS A 35 13.15 0.50 17.84
CA LYS A 35 13.23 1.94 18.20
C LYS A 35 12.18 2.79 17.46
N PHE A 36 11.85 2.44 16.22
CA PHE A 36 10.81 3.12 15.44
C PHE A 36 9.39 2.94 16.00
N CYS A 37 9.12 1.84 16.70
CA CYS A 37 7.83 1.59 17.33
C CYS A 37 7.64 2.41 18.61
N GLN A 38 8.72 2.90 19.23
CA GLN A 38 8.66 3.69 20.48
C GLN A 38 8.08 5.09 20.26
N THR A 39 8.25 5.66 19.05
CA THR A 39 7.71 6.99 18.68
C THR A 39 6.34 6.90 18.01
N ARG A 40 5.71 5.72 18.07
CA ARG A 40 4.48 5.36 17.36
C ARG A 40 3.55 4.62 18.31
N GLN A 41 2.28 4.50 17.92
CA GLN A 41 1.24 3.88 18.72
C GLN A 41 1.07 2.38 18.44
N CYS A 42 2.12 1.71 17.94
CA CYS A 42 2.09 0.28 17.61
C CYS A 42 1.66 -0.60 18.80
N GLY A 43 2.04 -0.23 20.03
CA GLY A 43 1.70 -0.99 21.24
C GLY A 43 0.26 -0.81 21.73
N SER A 44 -0.47 0.19 21.21
CA SER A 44 -1.87 0.45 21.59
C SER A 44 -2.88 -0.36 20.76
N ILE A 45 -2.41 -1.02 19.70
CA ILE A 45 -3.24 -1.75 18.76
C ILE A 45 -3.23 -3.23 19.16
N THR A 46 -4.40 -3.77 19.44
CA THR A 46 -4.54 -5.17 19.83
C THR A 46 -4.53 -6.09 18.61
N GLU A 47 -4.27 -7.39 18.82
CA GLU A 47 -4.32 -8.37 17.73
C GLU A 47 -5.73 -8.47 17.13
N ASP A 48 -6.77 -8.28 17.94
CA ASP A 48 -8.16 -8.30 17.49
C ASP A 48 -8.51 -7.09 16.63
N ASP A 49 -7.98 -5.90 16.95
CA ASP A 49 -8.11 -4.73 16.09
C ASP A 49 -7.48 -5.00 14.72
N ARG A 50 -6.29 -5.61 14.70
CA ARG A 50 -5.59 -5.97 13.46
C ARG A 50 -6.39 -7.00 12.65
N ARG A 51 -6.99 -7.99 13.33
CA ARG A 51 -7.84 -9.01 12.70
C ARG A 51 -9.07 -8.38 12.06
N ARG A 52 -9.78 -7.52 12.78
CA ARG A 52 -10.96 -6.79 12.26
C ARG A 52 -10.60 -5.96 11.03
N LEU A 53 -9.49 -5.23 11.09
CA LEU A 53 -8.99 -4.46 9.95
C LEU A 53 -8.65 -5.35 8.75
N PHE A 54 -7.97 -6.47 8.98
CA PHE A 54 -7.61 -7.40 7.93
C PHE A 54 -8.85 -8.02 7.26
N GLU A 55 -9.82 -8.46 8.06
CA GLU A 55 -11.05 -9.08 7.56
C GLU A 55 -11.91 -8.09 6.79
N ALA A 56 -12.15 -6.90 7.35
CA ALA A 56 -12.89 -5.84 6.66
C ALA A 56 -12.21 -5.46 5.34
N PHE A 57 -10.88 -5.32 5.35
CA PHE A 57 -10.12 -5.00 4.16
C PHE A 57 -10.22 -6.09 3.09
N TRP A 58 -9.98 -7.36 3.42
CA TRP A 58 -9.94 -8.41 2.40
C TRP A 58 -11.30 -8.93 1.96
N ARG A 59 -12.29 -8.99 2.87
CA ARG A 59 -13.62 -9.57 2.61
C ARG A 59 -14.67 -8.54 2.18
N ALA A 60 -14.66 -7.33 2.73
CA ALA A 60 -15.74 -6.37 2.51
C ALA A 60 -15.45 -5.35 1.40
N MET A 61 -14.18 -5.14 1.02
CA MET A 61 -13.79 -4.13 0.04
C MET A 61 -13.43 -4.72 -1.33
N GLN A 62 -13.81 -4.00 -2.39
CA GLN A 62 -13.37 -4.25 -3.76
C GLN A 62 -11.93 -3.78 -4.00
N TRP A 63 -11.34 -4.19 -5.12
CA TRP A 63 -9.91 -3.94 -5.39
C TRP A 63 -9.55 -2.44 -5.44
N ASP A 64 -10.40 -1.60 -6.03
CA ASP A 64 -10.15 -0.16 -6.06
C ASP A 64 -10.43 0.53 -4.74
N GLU A 65 -11.43 0.08 -3.99
CA GLU A 65 -11.69 0.54 -2.63
C GLU A 65 -10.50 0.24 -1.72
N LYS A 66 -9.91 -0.96 -1.84
CA LYS A 66 -8.68 -1.35 -1.14
C LYS A 66 -7.54 -0.36 -1.42
N LYS A 67 -7.31 0.00 -2.68
CA LYS A 67 -6.26 0.97 -3.06
C LYS A 67 -6.52 2.35 -2.45
N ARG A 68 -7.75 2.86 -2.54
CA ARG A 68 -8.14 4.17 -2.00
C ARG A 68 -8.04 4.19 -0.47
N PHE A 69 -8.52 3.15 0.18
CA PHE A 69 -8.48 2.99 1.64
C PHE A 69 -7.05 2.97 2.18
N LEU A 70 -6.15 2.16 1.63
CA LEU A 70 -4.75 2.20 2.08
C LEU A 70 -4.08 3.53 1.78
N SER A 71 -4.41 4.12 0.63
CA SER A 71 -3.91 5.43 0.25
C SER A 71 -4.32 6.53 1.20
N SER A 72 -5.53 6.47 1.78
CA SER A 72 -5.99 7.46 2.78
C SER A 72 -5.34 7.27 4.14
N LEU A 73 -4.87 6.06 4.47
CA LEU A 73 -4.13 5.76 5.71
C LEU A 73 -2.64 6.16 5.64
N VAL A 74 -2.14 6.49 4.46
CA VAL A 74 -0.74 6.87 4.24
C VAL A 74 -0.63 8.34 3.88
N ILE A 75 -0.07 9.11 4.81
CA ILE A 75 0.19 10.54 4.62
C ILE A 75 1.56 10.69 3.97
N GLN A 76 1.60 11.46 2.88
CA GLN A 76 2.84 11.82 2.21
C GLN A 76 3.30 13.18 2.73
N GLU A 77 4.47 13.21 3.36
CA GLU A 77 5.09 14.42 3.86
C GLU A 77 6.17 14.89 2.90
N THR A 78 6.09 16.16 2.49
CA THR A 78 7.18 16.82 1.77
C THR A 78 8.33 17.10 2.75
N PRO A 79 9.60 16.91 2.33
CA PRO A 79 10.73 17.16 3.22
C PRO A 79 10.75 18.63 3.68
N LYS A 80 10.63 18.88 5.00
CA LYS A 80 10.64 20.23 5.60
C LYS A 80 11.92 21.03 5.33
N ARG A 81 13.02 20.35 5.00
CA ARG A 81 14.30 20.98 4.64
C ARG A 81 14.83 20.34 3.37
N GLN A 82 14.86 21.11 2.29
CA GLN A 82 15.61 20.74 1.09
C GLN A 82 17.08 21.06 1.38
N SER A 83 17.96 20.05 1.30
CA SER A 83 19.40 20.32 1.39
C SER A 83 19.80 21.18 0.20
N ALA A 84 20.35 22.37 0.45
CA ALA A 84 20.74 23.37 -0.57
C ALA A 84 21.77 22.82 -1.58
N THR A 85 22.40 21.70 -1.28
CA THR A 85 23.38 21.04 -2.15
C THR A 85 23.07 19.54 -2.25
N PRO A 86 22.36 19.08 -3.28
CA PRO A 86 22.25 17.66 -3.56
C PRO A 86 23.55 17.22 -4.24
N LYS A 87 24.42 16.50 -3.52
CA LYS A 87 25.60 15.83 -4.11
C LYS A 87 25.24 14.86 -5.26
N ASN A 88 23.95 14.56 -5.44
CA ASN A 88 23.43 13.80 -6.57
C ASN A 88 21.94 14.14 -6.82
N PRO A 89 21.57 14.81 -7.93
CA PRO A 89 20.17 15.21 -8.19
C PRO A 89 19.22 14.00 -8.34
N LYS A 90 19.74 12.84 -8.74
CA LYS A 90 18.98 11.58 -8.90
C LYS A 90 18.63 10.86 -7.58
N LYS A 91 19.18 11.28 -6.43
CA LYS A 91 18.97 10.65 -5.10
C LYS A 91 18.18 11.54 -4.13
N LYS A 92 17.48 12.58 -4.62
CA LYS A 92 16.61 13.40 -3.78
C LYS A 92 15.46 12.53 -3.25
N ARG A 93 15.30 12.41 -1.93
CA ARG A 93 14.07 11.87 -1.35
C ARG A 93 12.95 12.85 -1.64
N VAL A 94 12.09 12.50 -2.60
CA VAL A 94 10.98 13.36 -3.04
C VAL A 94 9.91 13.49 -1.96
N ALA A 95 9.69 12.42 -1.17
CA ALA A 95 8.76 12.45 -0.06
C ALA A 95 9.08 11.40 1.03
N SER A 96 8.54 11.64 2.22
CA SER A 96 8.46 10.68 3.32
C SER A 96 7.01 10.19 3.46
N TYR A 97 6.81 8.99 3.97
CA TYR A 97 5.48 8.43 4.21
C TYR A 97 5.30 8.10 5.69
N THR A 98 4.17 8.54 6.26
CA THR A 98 3.73 8.15 7.60
C THR A 98 2.48 7.27 7.49
N TYR A 99 2.51 6.16 8.22
CA TYR A 99 1.52 5.09 8.12
C TYR A 99 0.61 5.12 9.33
N HIS A 100 -0.70 4.94 9.11
CA HIS A 100 -1.70 4.98 10.18
C HIS A 100 -2.61 3.75 10.09
N LEU A 101 -3.17 3.32 11.22
CA LEU A 101 -4.27 2.37 11.26
C LEU A 101 -5.49 3.04 11.88
N LEU A 102 -6.66 2.82 11.27
CA LEU A 102 -7.92 3.37 11.77
C LEU A 102 -8.53 2.41 12.80
N VAL A 103 -8.42 2.74 14.08
CA VAL A 103 -8.93 1.92 15.18
C VAL A 103 -9.83 2.80 16.05
N ASN A 104 -11.05 2.34 16.36
CA ASN A 104 -12.04 3.11 17.14
C ASN A 104 -12.24 4.54 16.59
N MET A 105 -12.35 4.65 15.26
CA MET A 105 -12.46 5.93 14.51
C MET A 105 -11.28 6.90 14.67
N LYS A 106 -10.14 6.44 15.19
CA LYS A 106 -8.92 7.24 15.35
C LYS A 106 -7.80 6.73 14.45
N LEU A 107 -7.11 7.63 13.77
CA LEU A 107 -5.91 7.33 13.00
C LEU A 107 -4.70 7.25 13.93
N LEU A 108 -4.27 6.03 14.22
CA LEU A 108 -3.12 5.77 15.08
C LEU A 108 -1.85 5.63 14.23
N PRO A 109 -0.83 6.49 14.40
CA PRO A 109 0.43 6.37 13.66
C PRO A 109 1.17 5.09 14.07
N VAL A 110 1.53 4.29 13.09
CA VAL A 110 2.24 3.02 13.25
C VAL A 110 3.55 3.00 12.45
N CYS A 111 4.41 2.04 12.75
CA CYS A 111 5.55 1.76 11.88
C CYS A 111 5.09 1.07 10.59
N GLN A 112 5.91 1.18 9.55
CA GLN A 112 5.62 0.56 8.26
C GLN A 112 5.41 -0.96 8.36
N THR A 113 6.20 -1.64 9.17
CA THR A 113 6.10 -3.09 9.36
C THR A 113 4.74 -3.49 9.95
N MET A 114 4.25 -2.76 10.96
CA MET A 114 2.94 -3.03 11.54
C MET A 114 1.84 -2.88 10.49
N PHE A 115 1.88 -1.78 9.73
CA PHE A 115 0.91 -1.52 8.67
C PHE A 115 0.90 -2.64 7.61
N LEU A 116 2.07 -2.99 7.07
CA LEU A 116 2.19 -4.04 6.05
C LEU A 116 1.78 -5.42 6.58
N ASN A 117 2.15 -5.75 7.81
CA ASN A 117 1.82 -7.03 8.43
C ASN A 117 0.33 -7.15 8.74
N THR A 118 -0.30 -6.05 9.16
CA THR A 118 -1.75 -6.00 9.40
C THR A 118 -2.55 -6.23 8.12
N PHE A 119 -2.10 -5.77 6.96
CA PHE A 119 -2.81 -6.01 5.68
C PHE A 119 -2.25 -7.18 4.86
N GLY A 120 -1.14 -7.81 5.27
CA GLY A 120 -0.50 -8.90 4.54
C GLY A 120 0.14 -8.48 3.21
N LEU A 121 0.62 -7.23 3.11
CA LEU A 121 1.10 -6.63 1.87
C LEU A 121 2.62 -6.52 1.80
N LYS A 122 3.14 -6.50 0.57
CA LYS A 122 4.55 -6.20 0.32
C LYS A 122 4.72 -4.69 0.17
N ASN A 123 5.87 -4.18 0.61
CA ASN A 123 6.23 -2.77 0.45
C ASN A 123 6.17 -2.31 -1.02
N SER A 124 6.61 -3.15 -1.96
CA SER A 124 6.56 -2.84 -3.39
C SER A 124 5.14 -2.64 -3.91
N THR A 125 4.19 -3.46 -3.47
CA THR A 125 2.77 -3.32 -3.82
C THR A 125 2.22 -2.00 -3.30
N LEU A 126 2.49 -1.67 -2.04
CA LEU A 126 2.02 -0.41 -1.45
C LEU A 126 2.62 0.81 -2.15
N ARG A 127 3.93 0.79 -2.44
CA ARG A 127 4.58 1.89 -3.18
C ARG A 127 3.97 2.08 -4.56
N HIS A 128 3.73 1.01 -5.29
CA HIS A 128 3.11 1.08 -6.60
C HIS A 128 1.72 1.75 -6.52
N TRP A 129 0.92 1.42 -5.51
CA TRP A 129 -0.40 2.05 -5.32
C TRP A 129 -0.30 3.54 -4.95
N LEU A 130 0.68 3.91 -4.12
CA LEU A 130 0.92 5.31 -3.75
C LEU A 130 1.44 6.13 -4.94
N GLU A 131 2.30 5.55 -5.78
CA GLU A 131 2.78 6.19 -7.01
C GLU A 131 1.64 6.37 -8.01
N ASP A 132 0.79 5.36 -8.19
CA ASP A 132 -0.39 5.46 -9.04
C ASP A 132 -1.34 6.56 -8.56
N ARG A 133 -1.60 6.64 -7.24
CA ARG A 133 -2.33 7.75 -6.62
C ARG A 133 -1.69 9.10 -6.94
N ASN A 134 -0.37 9.22 -6.78
CA ASN A 134 0.33 10.48 -6.99
C ASN A 134 0.36 10.91 -8.46
N LYS A 135 0.29 9.98 -9.42
CA LYS A 135 0.13 10.29 -10.85
C LYS A 135 -1.28 10.81 -11.16
N ARG A 136 -2.29 10.33 -10.43
CA ARG A 136 -3.69 10.76 -10.58
C ARG A 136 -3.96 12.15 -9.99
N ILE A 137 -3.16 12.58 -9.01
CA ILE A 137 -3.24 13.94 -8.44
C ILE A 137 -2.52 14.90 -9.38
N ARG A 138 -3.27 15.70 -10.14
CA ARG A 138 -2.71 16.80 -10.93
C ARG A 138 -2.19 17.92 -10.00
N PRO A 139 -1.19 18.73 -10.41
CA PRO A 139 -0.64 19.82 -9.57
C PRO A 139 -1.66 20.89 -9.16
N ASP A 140 -2.83 20.93 -9.80
CA ASP A 140 -3.96 21.84 -9.60
C ASP A 140 -5.08 21.29 -8.69
N GLY A 141 -4.93 20.07 -8.13
CA GLY A 141 -5.78 19.59 -7.03
C GLY A 141 -7.11 18.91 -7.40
N ASN A 142 -7.41 18.68 -8.68
CA ASN A 142 -8.60 17.95 -9.10
C ASN A 142 -8.37 16.43 -9.28
N LEU A 143 -9.33 15.62 -8.82
CA LEU A 143 -9.38 14.17 -9.06
C LEU A 143 -9.85 13.91 -10.50
N ASN A 144 -9.14 13.07 -11.27
CA ASN A 144 -9.69 12.53 -12.51
C ASN A 144 -10.80 11.51 -12.18
N GLU A 145 -11.94 11.60 -12.88
CA GLU A 145 -12.98 10.56 -12.89
C GLU A 145 -12.39 9.21 -13.37
N PRO A 146 -12.85 8.08 -12.81
CA PRO A 146 -12.39 6.77 -13.24
C PRO A 146 -12.75 6.51 -14.70
N THR A 147 -11.77 6.13 -15.51
CA THR A 147 -11.98 5.59 -16.85
C THR A 147 -12.85 4.33 -16.75
N PRO A 148 -13.87 4.16 -17.62
CA PRO A 148 -14.68 2.94 -17.64
C PRO A 148 -13.81 1.74 -18.00
N GLU A 149 -13.85 0.71 -17.18
CA GLU A 149 -13.24 -0.60 -17.49
C GLU A 149 -14.01 -1.20 -18.67
N GLY A 150 -13.31 -1.37 -19.79
CA GLY A 150 -13.86 -1.98 -21.00
C GLY A 150 -14.34 -3.40 -20.72
N GLY A 151 -15.61 -3.64 -21.00
CA GLY A 151 -16.15 -4.98 -21.18
C GLY A 151 -15.60 -5.59 -22.48
N LEU A 152 -15.27 -6.87 -22.41
CA LEU A 152 -15.14 -7.80 -23.52
C LEU A 152 -15.79 -9.09 -22.96
N GLU A 153 -17.10 -9.23 -23.13
CA GLU A 153 -17.75 -9.93 -24.26
C GLU A 153 -17.47 -11.43 -24.20
N GLU A 154 -18.48 -12.14 -23.70
CA GLU A 154 -18.68 -13.57 -23.85
C GLU A 154 -19.10 -13.84 -25.31
N GLU A 155 -18.33 -14.68 -26.01
CA GLU A 155 -18.82 -15.52 -27.11
C GLU A 155 -18.30 -16.95 -26.91
#